data_AF-A0A813JXM3-F1
#
_entry.id   AF-A0A813JXM3-F1
#
_cell.length_a   1.000
_cell.length_b   1.000
_cell.length_c   1.000
_cell.angle_alpha   90.00
_cell.angle_beta   90.00
_cell.angle_gamma   90.00
#
_symmetry.space_group_name_H-M   'P 1'
#
loop_
_entity.id
_entity.type
_entity.pdbx_description
1 polymer ?
#
loop_
_entity_poly.entity_id
_entity_poly.type
_entity_poly.pdbx_seq_one_letter_code
_entity_poly.pdbx_strand_id
1 'polypeptide(L)'
;CSAGAAEAFATCPLPALIEEETRSRLLGGSLLLRIRLAGDEVASLKEPPPLFSLVPRLAYLPFLFNDVYEHFKSCLPPRMGQAFDIWFDYDNVALKWHYPLGVLCDVLVGLEVPVPWDLTAHFRGCSSKELLPFSGISDLQKAVMNSFREAVFLQQGSASPFMRLPKQQQTQLWDAISKSQLEGYTSVQQQLMCPTLRKCKSL
;
A
#
# COMPACT_ATOMS: atom_id res chain seq x y z
N CYS A 1 -41.42 -5.46 -7.34
CA CYS A 1 -40.38 -6.47 -7.63
C CYS A 1 -38.98 -6.16 -7.08
N SER A 2 -38.72 -4.98 -6.47
CA SER A 2 -37.38 -4.61 -5.98
C SER A 2 -37.04 -5.10 -4.56
N ALA A 3 -38.04 -5.35 -3.71
CA ALA A 3 -37.82 -5.78 -2.32
C ALA A 3 -37.20 -7.20 -2.20
N GLY A 4 -37.60 -8.14 -3.06
CA GLY A 4 -37.11 -9.52 -3.01
C GLY A 4 -35.65 -9.68 -3.44
N ALA A 5 -35.16 -8.81 -4.33
CA ALA A 5 -33.75 -8.84 -4.77
C ALA A 5 -32.82 -8.34 -3.65
N ALA A 6 -33.15 -7.21 -3.01
CA ALA A 6 -32.35 -6.65 -1.92
C ALA A 6 -32.25 -7.62 -0.72
N GLU A 7 -33.34 -8.32 -0.40
CA GLU A 7 -33.35 -9.29 0.70
C GLU A 7 -32.51 -10.53 0.38
N ALA A 8 -32.52 -10.99 -0.88
CA ALA A 8 -31.67 -12.09 -1.37
C ALA A 8 -30.17 -11.77 -1.28
N PHE A 9 -29.76 -10.55 -1.68
CA PHE A 9 -28.37 -10.10 -1.57
C PHE A 9 -27.91 -9.98 -0.12
N ALA A 10 -28.78 -9.53 0.79
CA ALA A 10 -28.44 -9.33 2.19
C ALA A 10 -28.14 -10.66 2.93
N THR A 11 -28.77 -11.75 2.50
CA THR A 11 -28.53 -13.11 3.02
C THR A 11 -27.44 -13.89 2.30
N CYS A 12 -26.98 -13.41 1.14
CA CYS A 12 -25.98 -14.09 0.34
C CYS A 12 -24.64 -14.18 1.11
N PRO A 13 -23.97 -15.35 1.12
CA PRO A 13 -22.61 -15.47 1.62
C PRO A 13 -21.69 -14.52 0.85
N LEU A 14 -20.93 -13.70 1.57
CA LEU A 14 -19.96 -12.80 0.94
C LEU A 14 -18.97 -13.51 0.01
N PRO A 15 -18.46 -14.71 0.33
CA PRO A 15 -17.62 -15.47 -0.60
C PRO A 15 -18.29 -15.81 -1.93
N ALA A 16 -19.62 -15.97 -1.96
CA ALA A 16 -20.36 -16.24 -3.19
C ALA A 16 -20.52 -14.99 -4.08
N LEU A 17 -20.24 -13.80 -3.54
CA LEU A 17 -20.23 -12.52 -4.26
C LEU A 17 -18.84 -12.14 -4.78
N ILE A 18 -17.81 -12.92 -4.43
CA ILE A 18 -16.42 -12.66 -4.80
C ILE A 18 -16.02 -13.64 -5.89
N GLU A 19 -15.83 -13.14 -7.10
CA GLU A 19 -15.23 -13.92 -8.18
C GLU A 19 -13.74 -14.09 -7.92
N GLU A 20 -13.32 -15.34 -7.75
CA GLU A 20 -11.94 -15.67 -7.40
C GLU A 20 -10.92 -15.25 -8.48
N GLU A 21 -11.31 -15.32 -9.75
CA GLU A 21 -10.49 -14.85 -10.86
C GLU A 21 -10.30 -13.32 -10.82
N THR A 22 -11.40 -12.57 -10.61
CA THR A 22 -11.36 -11.11 -10.47
C THR A 22 -10.51 -10.71 -9.27
N ARG A 23 -10.65 -11.41 -8.14
CA ARG A 23 -9.82 -11.22 -6.94
C ARG A 23 -8.33 -11.46 -7.23
N SER A 24 -8.01 -12.58 -7.89
CA SER A 24 -6.63 -12.92 -8.28
C SER A 24 -6.02 -11.84 -9.19
N ARG A 25 -6.78 -11.36 -10.18
CA ARG A 25 -6.34 -10.29 -11.09
C ARG A 25 -6.13 -8.95 -10.39
N LEU A 26 -7.00 -8.57 -9.46
CA LEU A 26 -6.86 -7.34 -8.68
C LEU A 26 -5.63 -7.40 -7.77
N LEU A 27 -5.45 -8.52 -7.07
CA LEU A 27 -4.37 -8.69 -6.11
C LEU A 27 -3.00 -8.93 -6.80
N GLY A 28 -3.01 -9.52 -8.01
CA GLY A 28 -1.82 -9.78 -8.82
C GLY A 28 -1.43 -8.65 -9.77
N GLY A 29 -2.15 -7.52 -9.76
CA GLY A 29 -1.84 -6.37 -10.59
C GLY A 29 -0.52 -5.69 -10.19
N SER A 30 0.26 -5.26 -11.17
CA SER A 30 1.55 -4.58 -10.97
C SER A 30 1.62 -3.24 -11.72
N LEU A 31 2.52 -2.36 -11.27
CA LEU A 31 2.83 -1.08 -11.87
C LEU A 31 4.30 -1.07 -12.29
N LEU A 32 4.57 -0.67 -13.53
CA LEU A 32 5.93 -0.40 -13.98
C LEU A 32 6.30 1.02 -13.56
N LEU A 33 7.22 1.13 -12.60
CA LEU A 33 7.70 2.41 -12.08
C LEU A 33 8.98 2.84 -12.81
N ARG A 34 9.10 4.14 -13.08
CA ARG A 34 10.35 4.80 -13.43
C ARG A 34 10.65 5.83 -12.34
N ILE A 35 11.64 5.54 -11.51
CA ILE A 35 12.03 6.35 -10.36
C ILE A 35 13.27 7.18 -10.73
N ARG A 36 13.19 8.50 -10.59
CA ARG A 36 14.31 9.44 -10.80
C ARG A 36 14.73 10.07 -9.49
N LEU A 37 16.00 10.44 -9.37
CA LEU A 37 16.45 11.32 -8.27
C LEU A 37 15.98 12.75 -8.55
N ALA A 38 15.53 13.46 -7.52
CA ALA A 38 15.23 14.88 -7.60
C ALA A 38 16.43 15.67 -8.16
N GLY A 39 16.20 16.49 -9.18
CA GLY A 39 17.28 17.14 -9.94
C GLY A 39 18.15 18.08 -9.09
N ASP A 40 17.58 18.70 -8.07
CA ASP A 40 18.25 19.57 -7.09
C ASP A 40 19.02 18.79 -5.99
N GLU A 41 18.92 17.46 -5.99
CA GLU A 41 19.63 16.56 -5.08
C GLU A 41 20.76 15.77 -5.76
N VAL A 42 20.91 15.89 -7.09
CA VAL A 42 22.00 15.26 -7.83
C VAL A 42 23.33 15.97 -7.51
N ALA A 43 24.24 15.24 -6.85
CA ALA A 43 25.58 15.73 -6.52
C ALA A 43 26.68 15.18 -7.45
N SER A 44 26.31 14.39 -8.46
CA SER A 44 27.22 13.82 -9.46
C SER A 44 27.35 14.68 -10.72
N LEU A 45 28.48 14.56 -11.43
CA LEU A 45 28.71 15.26 -12.71
C LEU A 45 27.76 14.81 -13.83
N LYS A 46 27.32 13.55 -13.79
CA LYS A 46 26.34 12.96 -14.70
C LYS A 46 25.07 12.66 -13.94
N GLU A 47 23.93 12.96 -14.54
CA GLU A 47 22.62 12.58 -14.01
C GLU A 47 22.53 11.06 -13.82
N PRO A 48 22.08 10.57 -12.66
CA PRO A 48 21.95 9.14 -12.42
C PRO A 48 20.89 8.54 -13.34
N PRO A 49 21.11 7.32 -13.86
CA PRO A 49 20.09 6.64 -14.65
C PRO A 49 18.84 6.37 -13.78
N PRO A 50 17.63 6.48 -14.33
CA PRO A 50 16.42 6.15 -13.59
C PRO A 50 16.39 4.67 -13.20
N LEU A 51 15.82 4.38 -12.03
CA LEU A 51 15.54 3.01 -11.58
C LEU A 51 14.18 2.56 -12.11
N PHE A 52 14.16 1.43 -12.81
CA PHE A 52 12.92 0.80 -13.25
C PHE A 52 12.58 -0.39 -12.36
N SER A 53 11.33 -0.48 -11.90
CA SER A 53 10.88 -1.58 -11.05
C SER A 53 9.43 -1.94 -11.36
N LEU A 54 9.14 -3.24 -11.44
CA LEU A 54 7.79 -3.76 -11.56
C LEU A 54 7.28 -4.10 -10.16
N VAL A 55 6.34 -3.31 -9.65
CA VAL A 55 5.92 -3.35 -8.24
C VAL A 55 4.43 -3.71 -8.12
N PRO A 56 4.04 -4.65 -7.25
CA PRO A 56 2.63 -4.97 -7.02
C PRO A 56 1.81 -3.75 -6.58
N ARG A 57 0.57 -3.63 -7.08
CA ARG A 57 -0.36 -2.55 -6.70
C ARG A 57 -0.65 -2.50 -5.19
N LEU A 58 -0.56 -3.63 -4.51
CA LEU A 58 -0.78 -3.73 -3.07
C LEU A 58 0.46 -3.43 -2.23
N ALA A 59 1.62 -3.26 -2.86
CA ALA A 59 2.84 -2.88 -2.17
C ALA A 59 2.74 -1.43 -1.64
N TYR A 60 3.64 -1.09 -0.72
CA TYR A 60 3.73 0.25 -0.14
C TYR A 60 5.10 0.85 -0.45
N LEU A 61 5.15 2.17 -0.59
CA LEU A 61 6.37 2.91 -0.93
C LEU A 61 7.58 2.58 -0.03
N PRO A 62 7.43 2.41 1.31
CA PRO A 62 8.57 2.09 2.17
C PRO A 62 9.32 0.80 1.81
N PHE A 63 8.68 -0.15 1.13
CA PHE A 63 9.38 -1.36 0.68
C PHE A 63 10.39 -1.08 -0.45
N LEU A 64 10.28 0.06 -1.13
CA LEU A 64 11.20 0.47 -2.19
C LEU A 64 12.39 1.29 -1.66
N PHE A 65 12.34 1.77 -0.42
CA PHE A 65 13.30 2.77 0.10
C PHE A 65 14.74 2.26 0.07
N ASN A 66 14.96 1.00 0.45
CA ASN A 66 16.30 0.41 0.47
C ASN A 66 16.90 0.33 -0.94
N ASP A 67 16.15 -0.19 -1.90
CA ASP A 67 16.63 -0.38 -3.27
C ASP A 67 16.87 0.98 -3.95
N VAL A 68 16.00 1.95 -3.70
CA VAL A 68 16.14 3.34 -4.17
C VAL A 68 17.37 4.01 -3.55
N TYR A 69 17.61 3.84 -2.25
CA TYR A 69 18.82 4.33 -1.59
C TYR A 69 20.07 3.70 -2.18
N GLU A 70 20.12 2.38 -2.27
CA GLU A 70 21.28 1.65 -2.80
C GLU A 70 21.60 2.05 -4.25
N HIS A 71 20.59 2.33 -5.07
CA HIS A 71 20.75 2.78 -6.45
C HIS A 71 21.30 4.20 -6.56
N PHE A 72 20.83 5.14 -5.72
CA PHE A 72 21.20 6.56 -5.82
C PHE A 72 22.32 7.02 -4.88
N LYS A 73 22.71 6.25 -3.85
CA LYS A 73 23.65 6.68 -2.80
C LYS A 73 24.99 7.23 -3.29
N SER A 74 25.48 6.79 -4.45
CA SER A 74 26.73 7.28 -5.03
C SER A 74 26.62 8.69 -5.64
N CYS A 75 25.39 9.14 -5.91
CA CYS A 75 25.07 10.42 -6.53
C CYS A 75 24.48 11.42 -5.53
N LEU A 76 24.30 11.00 -4.26
CA LEU A 76 23.78 11.84 -3.19
C LEU A 76 24.90 12.66 -2.54
N PRO A 77 24.58 13.87 -2.02
CA PRO A 77 25.51 14.64 -1.20
C PRO A 77 25.90 13.89 0.09
N PRO A 78 27.12 14.08 0.62
CA PRO A 78 27.52 13.52 1.91
C PRO A 78 26.61 14.03 3.05
N ARG A 79 26.21 13.13 3.96
CA ARG A 79 25.30 13.47 5.07
C ARG A 79 25.93 13.59 6.46
N MET A 80 27.26 13.62 6.60
CA MET A 80 27.96 13.82 7.89
C MET A 80 27.38 12.97 9.05
N GLY A 81 26.96 11.73 8.77
CA GLY A 81 26.39 10.79 9.75
C GLY A 81 24.88 10.88 9.98
N GLN A 82 24.16 11.76 9.29
CA GLN A 82 22.69 11.82 9.35
C GLN A 82 22.04 10.81 8.40
N ALA A 83 20.94 10.20 8.82
CA ALA A 83 20.10 9.38 7.95
C ALA A 83 19.47 10.24 6.84
N PHE A 84 19.16 9.62 5.70
CA PHE A 84 18.38 10.27 4.64
C PHE A 84 16.88 10.16 4.94
N ASP A 85 16.13 11.21 4.61
CA ASP A 85 14.67 11.20 4.70
C ASP A 85 14.13 10.88 3.31
N ILE A 86 13.78 9.61 3.09
CA ILE A 86 13.34 9.14 1.77
C ILE A 86 11.84 9.35 1.63
N TRP A 87 11.42 10.02 0.56
CA TRP A 87 10.02 10.16 0.17
C TRP A 87 9.90 10.28 -1.35
N PHE A 88 8.67 10.17 -1.86
CA PHE A 88 8.41 10.23 -3.29
C PHE A 88 7.38 11.30 -3.62
N ASP A 89 7.49 11.91 -4.79
CA ASP A 89 6.39 12.65 -5.42
C ASP A 89 6.00 12.06 -6.77
N TYR A 90 4.81 12.46 -7.20
CA TYR A 90 4.37 12.42 -8.59
C TYR A 90 3.91 13.83 -8.95
N ASP A 91 4.53 14.44 -9.96
CA ASP A 91 4.22 15.80 -10.42
C ASP A 91 4.14 16.84 -9.28
N ASN A 92 5.17 16.85 -8.42
CA ASN A 92 5.27 17.72 -7.24
C ASN A 92 4.21 17.47 -6.14
N VAL A 93 3.41 16.40 -6.26
CA VAL A 93 2.48 15.95 -5.20
C VAL A 93 3.14 14.86 -4.37
N ALA A 94 3.42 15.18 -3.10
CA ALA A 94 4.06 14.25 -2.17
C ALA A 94 3.16 13.02 -1.91
N LEU A 95 3.74 11.83 -2.08
CA LEU A 95 3.02 10.57 -1.95
C LEU A 95 2.95 10.09 -0.51
N LYS A 96 1.72 9.78 -0.06
CA LYS A 96 1.44 9.28 1.29
C LYS A 96 1.83 7.81 1.43
N TRP A 97 2.94 7.56 2.10
CA TRP A 97 3.55 6.22 2.25
C TRP A 97 2.65 5.14 2.89
N HIS A 98 1.62 5.53 3.63
CA HIS A 98 0.71 4.62 4.34
C HIS A 98 -0.45 4.11 3.48
N TYR A 99 -0.54 4.51 2.21
CA TYR A 99 -1.49 3.94 1.25
C TYR A 99 -0.80 2.96 0.29
N PRO A 100 -1.52 1.92 -0.18
CA PRO A 100 -1.01 1.05 -1.23
C PRO A 100 -0.68 1.82 -2.50
N LEU A 101 0.33 1.36 -3.21
CA LEU A 101 0.87 1.99 -4.42
C LEU A 101 -0.19 2.15 -5.53
N GLY A 102 -1.03 1.14 -5.72
CA GLY A 102 -2.15 1.18 -6.65
C GLY A 102 -3.17 2.25 -6.31
N VAL A 103 -3.48 2.43 -5.03
CA VAL A 103 -4.42 3.49 -4.57
C VAL A 103 -3.84 4.87 -4.86
N LEU A 104 -2.56 5.08 -4.58
CA LEU A 104 -1.88 6.34 -4.89
C LEU A 104 -1.91 6.64 -6.40
N CYS A 105 -1.63 5.63 -7.22
CA CYS A 105 -1.67 5.74 -8.67
C CYS A 105 -3.07 6.10 -9.18
N ASP A 106 -4.08 5.32 -8.77
CA ASP A 106 -5.46 5.48 -9.25
C ASP A 106 -6.06 6.83 -8.84
N VAL A 107 -5.73 7.34 -7.64
CA VAL A 107 -6.21 8.65 -7.16
C VAL A 107 -5.54 9.82 -7.89
N LEU A 108 -4.24 9.72 -8.18
CA LEU A 108 -3.48 10.83 -8.79
C LEU A 108 -3.59 10.87 -10.31
N VAL A 109 -3.73 9.72 -10.95
CA VAL A 109 -3.65 9.58 -12.41
C VAL A 109 -5.00 9.21 -13.02
N GLY A 110 -5.81 8.42 -12.32
CA GLY A 110 -7.10 7.93 -12.83
C GLY A 110 -6.96 6.73 -13.76
N LEU A 111 -7.77 6.70 -14.83
CA LEU A 111 -7.93 5.52 -15.70
C LEU A 111 -6.78 5.32 -16.69
N GLU A 112 -6.08 6.39 -17.07
CA GLU A 112 -5.02 6.38 -18.09
C GLU A 112 -3.64 6.50 -17.44
N VAL A 113 -3.22 5.44 -16.76
CA VAL A 113 -1.90 5.39 -16.11
C VAL A 113 -0.79 5.36 -17.18
N PRO A 114 0.13 6.34 -17.24
CA PRO A 114 1.26 6.29 -18.16
C PRO A 114 2.17 5.13 -17.77
N VAL A 115 2.70 4.45 -18.79
CA VAL A 115 3.61 3.33 -18.61
C VAL A 115 4.97 3.71 -19.22
N PRO A 116 6.02 3.91 -18.40
CA PRO A 116 6.08 3.72 -16.95
C PRO A 116 5.44 4.86 -16.14
N TRP A 117 4.99 4.57 -14.91
CA TRP A 117 4.55 5.59 -13.95
C TRP A 117 5.76 6.27 -13.32
N ASP A 118 5.80 7.59 -13.44
CA ASP A 118 6.98 8.42 -13.19
C ASP A 118 7.05 8.96 -11.77
N LEU A 119 7.96 8.46 -10.95
CA LEU A 119 8.13 8.93 -9.58
C LEU A 119 9.44 9.69 -9.41
N THR A 120 9.43 10.73 -8.59
CA THR A 120 10.64 11.43 -8.15
C THR A 120 10.95 11.00 -6.73
N ALA A 121 12.16 10.47 -6.50
CA ALA A 121 12.68 10.15 -5.19
C ALA A 121 13.44 11.34 -4.63
N HIS A 122 13.14 11.67 -3.38
CA HIS A 122 13.78 12.71 -2.60
C HIS A 122 14.44 12.08 -1.38
N PHE A 123 15.57 12.65 -0.99
CA PHE A 123 16.39 12.20 0.12
C PHE A 123 16.60 13.30 1.15
N ARG A 124 16.14 14.53 0.89
CA ARG A 124 16.13 15.66 1.84
C ARG A 124 14.74 15.94 2.37
N GLY A 125 14.73 16.46 3.60
CA GLY A 125 13.56 16.53 4.48
C GLY A 125 12.28 16.89 3.73
N CYS A 126 11.22 16.12 3.97
CA CYS A 126 9.94 16.39 3.33
C CYS A 126 9.38 17.71 3.86
N SER A 127 9.30 18.72 2.98
CA SER A 127 8.71 20.02 3.30
C SER A 127 7.18 19.96 3.39
N SER A 128 6.57 18.86 2.94
CA SER A 128 5.14 18.67 2.98
C SER A 128 4.68 18.31 4.40
N LYS A 129 3.95 19.24 5.03
CA LYS A 129 3.23 19.02 6.30
C LYS A 129 2.17 17.91 6.20
N GLU A 130 1.91 17.39 4.99
CA GLU A 130 0.89 16.39 4.72
C GLU A 130 1.40 14.95 4.88
N LEU A 131 2.73 14.73 4.88
CA LEU A 131 3.28 13.41 5.11
C LEU A 131 3.39 13.10 6.60
N LEU A 132 2.92 11.92 6.98
CA LEU A 132 3.16 11.40 8.32
C LEU A 132 4.66 11.14 8.51
N PRO A 133 5.21 11.37 9.71
CA PRO A 133 6.58 10.97 10.03
C PRO A 133 6.78 9.48 9.78
N PHE A 134 7.92 9.11 9.21
CA PHE A 134 8.27 7.72 8.96
C PHE A 134 9.64 7.43 9.61
N SER A 135 9.64 6.63 10.68
CA SER A 135 10.88 6.25 11.38
C SER A 135 11.35 4.83 11.03
N GLY A 136 10.54 4.07 10.31
CA GLY A 136 10.89 2.75 9.82
C GLY A 136 9.69 1.87 9.52
N ILE A 137 9.96 0.65 9.05
CA ILE A 137 8.95 -0.32 8.62
C ILE A 137 7.94 -0.67 9.73
N SER A 138 8.32 -0.53 11.01
CA SER A 138 7.39 -0.73 12.12
C SER A 138 6.22 0.27 12.14
N ASP A 139 6.42 1.49 11.64
CA ASP A 139 5.34 2.48 11.50
C ASP A 139 4.39 2.10 10.37
N LEU A 140 4.92 1.59 9.26
CA LEU A 140 4.10 1.01 8.20
C LEU A 140 3.28 -0.18 8.72
N GLN A 141 3.89 -1.08 9.48
CA GLN A 141 3.17 -2.19 10.08
C GLN A 141 2.03 -1.71 10.97
N LYS A 142 2.25 -0.72 11.84
CA LYS A 142 1.19 -0.15 12.68
C LYS A 142 0.06 0.45 11.83
N ALA A 143 0.40 1.23 10.81
CA ALA A 143 -0.58 1.86 9.92
C ALA A 143 -1.45 0.80 9.23
N VAL A 144 -0.83 -0.20 8.60
CA VAL A 144 -1.53 -1.29 7.91
C VAL A 144 -2.42 -2.07 8.89
N MET A 145 -1.88 -2.49 10.04
CA MET A 145 -2.66 -3.24 11.04
C MET A 145 -3.84 -2.43 11.60
N ASN A 146 -3.67 -1.11 11.79
CA ASN A 146 -4.77 -0.24 12.21
C ASN A 146 -5.86 -0.13 11.13
N SER A 147 -5.50 -0.02 9.85
CA SER A 147 -6.48 -0.04 8.76
C SER A 147 -7.32 -1.33 8.75
N PHE A 148 -6.73 -2.50 9.05
CA PHE A 148 -7.51 -3.74 9.21
C PHE A 148 -8.45 -3.69 10.42
N ARG A 149 -7.99 -3.16 11.55
CA ARG A 149 -8.84 -3.02 12.75
C ARG A 149 -10.03 -2.12 12.47
N GLU A 150 -9.82 -1.01 11.78
CA GLU A 150 -10.86 -0.07 11.37
C GLU A 150 -11.83 -0.73 10.37
N ALA A 151 -11.33 -1.44 9.36
CA ALA A 151 -12.16 -2.16 8.40
C ALA A 151 -13.05 -3.21 9.09
N VAL A 152 -12.49 -3.98 10.03
CA VAL A 152 -13.26 -4.96 10.83
C VAL A 152 -14.28 -4.27 11.73
N PHE A 153 -13.92 -3.12 12.31
CA PHE A 153 -14.85 -2.33 13.12
C PHE A 153 -16.03 -1.83 12.27
N LEU A 154 -15.79 -1.29 11.07
CA LEU A 154 -16.84 -0.87 10.16
C LEU A 154 -17.75 -2.03 9.77
N GLN A 155 -17.17 -3.20 9.47
CA GLN A 155 -17.94 -4.39 9.14
C GLN A 155 -18.79 -4.87 10.31
N GLN A 156 -18.23 -5.02 11.52
CA GLN A 156 -18.90 -5.77 12.59
C GLN A 156 -19.41 -4.90 13.77
N GLY A 157 -19.14 -3.59 13.72
CA GLY A 157 -19.33 -2.64 14.82
C GLY A 157 -18.42 -2.87 16.00
N SER A 158 -17.33 -3.63 15.82
CA SER A 158 -16.35 -3.94 16.85
C SER A 158 -15.04 -4.41 16.24
N ALA A 159 -13.90 -3.98 16.80
CA ALA A 159 -12.57 -4.46 16.43
C ALA A 159 -12.21 -5.79 17.10
N SER A 160 -13.10 -6.35 17.94
CA SER A 160 -12.88 -7.58 18.69
C SER A 160 -12.47 -8.79 17.83
N PRO A 161 -13.04 -9.03 16.63
CA PRO A 161 -12.58 -10.12 15.75
C PRO A 161 -11.09 -10.03 15.40
N PHE A 162 -10.60 -8.82 15.09
CA PHE A 162 -9.17 -8.61 14.85
C PHE A 162 -8.35 -8.79 16.13
N MET A 163 -8.82 -8.25 17.26
CA MET A 163 -8.12 -8.38 18.55
C MET A 163 -8.00 -9.83 19.02
N ARG A 164 -8.96 -10.70 18.67
CA ARG A 164 -8.93 -12.13 18.99
C ARG A 164 -8.01 -12.94 18.09
N LEU A 165 -7.55 -12.40 16.97
CA LEU A 165 -6.56 -13.10 16.14
C LEU A 165 -5.28 -13.34 16.96
N PRO A 166 -4.77 -14.58 17.03
CA PRO A 166 -3.48 -14.86 17.61
C PRO A 166 -2.38 -13.99 17.01
N LYS A 167 -1.39 -13.61 17.83
CA LYS A 167 -0.25 -12.80 17.40
C LYS A 167 0.49 -13.41 16.20
N GLN A 168 0.57 -14.74 16.15
CA GLN A 168 1.13 -15.48 15.01
C GLN A 168 0.39 -15.18 13.69
N GLN A 169 -0.95 -15.13 13.71
CA GLN A 169 -1.74 -14.82 12.52
C GLN A 169 -1.64 -13.34 12.12
N GLN A 170 -1.53 -12.42 13.09
CA GLN A 170 -1.28 -11.01 12.80
C GLN A 170 0.10 -10.82 12.14
N THR A 171 1.13 -11.53 12.62
CA THR A 171 2.46 -11.55 11.97
C THR A 171 2.38 -12.18 10.57
N GLN A 172 1.68 -13.31 10.42
CA GLN A 172 1.48 -13.95 9.12
C GLN A 172 0.82 -13.01 8.11
N LEU A 173 -0.20 -12.25 8.53
CA LEU A 173 -0.86 -11.25 7.69
C LEU A 173 0.12 -10.17 7.24
N TRP A 174 0.92 -9.63 8.17
CA TRP A 174 1.93 -8.63 7.87
C TRP A 174 3.01 -9.15 6.91
N ASP A 175 3.52 -10.36 7.15
CA ASP A 175 4.53 -10.99 6.31
C ASP A 175 4.01 -11.25 4.90
N ALA A 176 2.75 -11.69 4.79
CA ALA A 176 2.10 -11.90 3.51
C ALA A 176 1.97 -10.60 2.71
N ILE A 177 1.60 -9.49 3.35
CA ILE A 177 1.54 -8.16 2.71
C ILE A 177 2.94 -7.71 2.28
N SER A 178 3.92 -7.83 3.18
CA SER A 178 5.29 -7.38 2.93
C SER A 178 5.96 -8.13 1.78
N LYS A 179 5.64 -9.42 1.62
CA LYS A 179 6.17 -10.28 0.56
C LYS A 179 5.24 -10.40 -0.66
N SER A 180 4.12 -9.66 -0.68
CA SER A 180 3.08 -9.77 -1.71
C SER A 180 2.59 -11.21 -1.96
N GLN A 181 2.47 -12.00 -0.89
CA GLN A 181 1.99 -13.38 -0.92
C GLN A 181 0.46 -13.43 -0.76
N LEU A 182 -0.25 -13.63 -1.87
CA LEU A 182 -1.72 -13.61 -1.89
C LEU A 182 -2.35 -14.71 -1.03
N GLU A 183 -1.82 -15.93 -1.05
CA GLU A 183 -2.42 -17.06 -0.34
C GLU A 183 -2.41 -16.86 1.18
N GLY A 184 -1.25 -16.47 1.74
CA GLY A 184 -1.09 -16.17 3.16
C GLY A 184 -1.98 -15.02 3.61
N TYR A 185 -2.10 -13.98 2.78
CA TYR A 185 -3.00 -12.86 3.01
C TYR A 185 -4.46 -13.33 3.06
N THR A 186 -4.89 -14.11 2.08
CA THR A 186 -6.27 -14.59 1.94
C THR A 186 -6.69 -15.45 3.12
N SER A 187 -5.80 -16.36 3.55
CA SER A 187 -6.05 -17.27 4.67
C SER A 187 -6.38 -16.54 5.98
N VAL A 188 -5.68 -15.44 6.27
CA VAL A 188 -5.95 -14.62 7.47
C VAL A 188 -7.12 -13.67 7.24
N GLN A 189 -7.22 -13.06 6.05
CA GLN A 189 -8.30 -12.13 5.71
C GLN A 189 -9.69 -12.79 5.83
N GLN A 190 -9.85 -14.03 5.36
CA GLN A 190 -11.13 -14.75 5.42
C GLN A 190 -11.67 -14.90 6.85
N GLN A 191 -10.79 -14.98 7.86
CA GLN A 191 -11.19 -15.05 9.27
C GLN A 191 -11.73 -13.71 9.82
N LEU A 192 -11.41 -12.60 9.14
CA LEU A 192 -11.80 -11.25 9.52
C LEU A 192 -13.10 -10.77 8.84
N MET A 193 -13.50 -11.39 7.73
CA MET A 193 -14.66 -10.95 6.96
C MET A 193 -15.99 -11.28 7.65
N CYS A 194 -16.98 -10.40 7.49
CA CYS A 194 -18.37 -10.73 7.84
C CYS A 194 -18.85 -11.87 6.89
N PRO A 195 -19.62 -12.86 7.36
CA PRO A 195 -20.03 -13.99 6.51
C PRO A 195 -21.13 -13.61 5.51
N THR A 196 -21.95 -12.61 5.83
CA THR A 196 -23.05 -12.11 4.99
C THR A 196 -23.19 -10.60 5.13
N LEU A 197 -23.73 -9.95 4.09
CA LEU A 197 -23.96 -8.50 4.08
C LEU A 197 -24.90 -8.03 5.19
N ARG A 198 -25.89 -8.84 5.60
CA ARG A 198 -26.80 -8.55 6.75
C ARG A 198 -26.07 -8.26 8.06
N LYS A 199 -24.91 -8.88 8.28
CA LYS A 199 -24.12 -8.67 9.51
C LYS A 199 -23.21 -7.47 9.42
N CYS A 200 -23.02 -6.94 8.22
CA CYS A 200 -22.20 -5.78 8.02
C CYS A 200 -23.00 -4.53 8.48
N LYS A 201 -22.57 -3.92 9.59
CA LYS A 201 -23.33 -2.85 10.28
C LYS A 201 -23.19 -1.46 9.66
N SER A 202 -22.34 -1.30 8.63
CA SER A 202 -22.07 -0.02 7.96
C SER A 202 -22.82 0.17 6.64
N LEU A 203 -23.92 -0.54 6.41
CA LEU A 203 -24.83 -0.34 5.27
C LEU A 203 -26.19 0.15 5.76
#